data_AF-A0A8J8PG67-F1
#
_entry.id   AF-A0A8J8PG67-F1
#
_cell.length_a   1.000
_cell.length_b   1.000
_cell.length_c   1.000
_cell.angle_alpha   90.00
_cell.angle_beta   90.00
_cell.angle_gamma   90.00
#
_symmetry.space_group_name_H-M   'P 1'
#
loop_
_entity.id
_entity.type
_entity.pdbx_description
1 polymer ?
#
loop_
_entity_poly.entity_id
_entity_poly.type
_entity_poly.pdbx_seq_one_letter_code
_entity_poly.pdbx_strand_id
1 'polypeptide(L)'
;MNNKLVAIIVVAILVVAGGAIAVIYSNNSGTDNKPSVASDIRLVVYGNANGDDYLDNNDLTYLQNVLDGKNKENKFCDTNCDGKTNQEDVEYLKAILAGTASEIYYENLNGNIASVRQPVNTIGADYWPIMYGIMAIGATDILTWTDSGIYNSLSTNDIYRGLDTSNIRNFGSGFHEGYDFETIMSTNLDAIVCGSEDIYFVGIEDKFSDESKIDMIRLPFWEGGDVSSAVITLAYLLGNSEYIENAQVY
;
A
#
# COMPACT_ATOMS: atom_id res chain seq x y z
N MET A 1 13.18 39.73 10.56
CA MET A 1 12.60 39.10 11.76
C MET A 1 11.20 39.68 11.90
N ASN A 2 10.07 38.97 11.85
CA ASN A 2 9.81 37.55 12.03
C ASN A 2 8.53 37.16 11.24
N ASN A 3 8.46 35.88 10.90
CA ASN A 3 7.47 35.21 10.04
C ASN A 3 6.05 35.15 10.63
N LYS A 4 5.05 34.93 9.75
CA LYS A 4 3.99 33.90 9.80
C LYS A 4 2.64 34.46 9.31
N LEU A 5 2.22 34.05 8.11
CA LEU A 5 1.06 33.19 7.89
C LEU A 5 0.88 33.00 6.38
N VAL A 6 1.36 31.86 5.87
CA VAL A 6 0.94 31.34 4.57
C VAL A 6 -0.27 30.46 4.85
N ALA A 7 -1.45 30.92 4.44
CA ALA A 7 -2.61 30.07 4.26
C ALA A 7 -2.85 30.00 2.76
N ILE A 8 -2.35 28.94 2.14
CA ILE A 8 -2.69 28.60 0.76
C ILE A 8 -3.35 27.22 0.84
N ILE A 9 -4.68 27.25 0.88
CA ILE A 9 -5.53 26.10 0.61
C ILE A 9 -5.41 25.86 -0.89
N VAL A 10 -4.82 24.74 -1.30
CA VAL A 10 -4.89 24.27 -2.69
C VAL A 10 -5.66 22.96 -2.68
N VAL A 11 -6.94 23.08 -2.99
CA VAL A 11 -7.72 21.97 -3.55
C VAL A 11 -7.29 21.87 -5.02
N ALA A 12 -6.63 20.78 -5.40
CA ALA A 12 -6.35 20.46 -6.79
C ALA A 12 -6.93 19.08 -7.10
N ILE A 13 -8.19 19.07 -7.53
CA ILE A 13 -8.75 17.98 -8.33
C ILE A 13 -8.16 18.16 -9.73
N LEU A 14 -7.24 17.29 -10.15
CA LEU A 14 -6.75 17.23 -11.52
C LEU A 14 -7.30 15.98 -12.19
N VAL A 15 -8.39 16.18 -12.93
CA VAL A 15 -8.79 15.32 -14.03
C VAL A 15 -7.94 15.73 -15.23
N VAL A 16 -7.03 14.87 -15.70
CA VAL A 16 -6.47 15.01 -17.05
C VAL A 16 -6.28 13.65 -17.69
N ALA A 17 -7.15 13.38 -18.67
CA ALA A 17 -6.91 12.43 -19.73
C ALA A 17 -5.68 12.84 -20.55
N GLY A 18 -4.78 11.87 -20.79
CA GLY A 18 -3.81 11.78 -21.88
C GLY A 18 -3.15 13.05 -22.43
N GLY A 19 -1.84 13.18 -22.23
CA GLY A 19 -0.98 14.02 -23.07
C GLY A 19 0.21 14.62 -22.33
N ALA A 20 1.40 14.05 -22.54
CA ALA A 20 2.66 14.53 -22.01
C ALA A 20 2.99 15.97 -22.43
N ILE A 21 3.19 16.87 -21.45
CA ILE A 21 4.03 18.07 -21.59
C ILE A 21 4.75 18.33 -20.25
N ALA A 22 6.04 18.00 -20.19
CA ALA A 22 6.93 18.39 -19.09
C ALA A 22 7.44 19.82 -19.30
N VAL A 23 7.10 20.74 -18.39
CA VAL A 23 7.80 22.02 -18.24
C VAL A 23 8.57 21.97 -16.92
N ILE A 24 9.89 21.81 -17.03
CA ILE A 24 10.82 21.82 -15.90
C ILE A 24 11.01 23.27 -15.44
N TYR A 25 10.59 23.58 -14.23
CA TYR A 25 11.10 24.73 -13.47
C TYR A 25 12.13 24.23 -12.45
N SER A 26 13.40 24.48 -12.75
CA SER A 26 14.54 24.19 -11.87
C SER A 26 14.68 25.28 -10.82
N ASN A 27 14.67 24.89 -9.54
CA ASN A 27 15.26 25.66 -8.45
C ASN A 27 16.18 24.72 -7.66
N ASN A 28 17.48 25.01 -7.74
CA ASN A 28 18.55 24.31 -7.04
C ASN A 28 18.45 24.55 -5.52
N SER A 29 18.18 23.48 -4.77
CA SER A 29 18.56 23.32 -3.37
C SER A 29 18.98 21.85 -3.19
N GLY A 30 20.27 21.66 -2.88
CA GLY A 30 20.91 20.35 -2.91
C GLY A 30 20.37 19.37 -1.88
N THR A 31 19.86 18.26 -2.40
CA THR A 31 19.97 16.91 -1.87
C THR A 31 19.93 16.01 -3.11
N ASP A 32 21.03 15.30 -3.40
CA ASP A 32 21.11 14.34 -4.49
C ASP A 32 20.25 13.10 -4.19
N ASN A 33 18.93 13.26 -4.17
CA ASN A 33 17.99 12.17 -4.40
C ASN A 33 17.74 12.13 -5.90
N LYS A 34 18.63 11.44 -6.63
CA LYS A 34 18.30 11.00 -7.97
C LYS A 34 17.00 10.20 -7.87
N PRO A 35 15.92 10.54 -8.60
CA PRO A 35 14.79 9.64 -8.70
C PRO A 35 15.31 8.37 -9.37
N SER A 36 15.45 7.33 -8.57
CA SER A 36 15.82 6.00 -9.01
C SER A 36 14.66 5.46 -9.84
N VAL A 37 14.63 5.69 -11.17
CA VAL A 37 13.86 4.93 -12.20
C VAL A 37 12.44 4.42 -11.86
N ALA A 38 11.77 5.03 -10.88
CA ALA A 38 10.51 4.62 -10.28
C ALA A 38 9.56 5.82 -10.21
N SER A 39 9.57 6.68 -11.25
CA SER A 39 8.58 7.74 -11.36
C SER A 39 7.28 7.28 -12.03
N ASP A 40 7.25 6.06 -12.60
CA ASP A 40 6.18 5.63 -13.51
C ASP A 40 5.53 4.27 -13.16
N ILE A 41 6.06 3.53 -12.16
CA ILE A 41 5.47 2.25 -11.72
C ILE A 41 4.55 2.52 -10.54
N ARG A 42 3.25 2.31 -10.71
CA ARG A 42 2.29 2.48 -9.61
C ARG A 42 2.11 1.20 -8.79
N LEU A 43 2.04 0.04 -9.44
CA LEU A 43 1.89 -1.24 -8.75
C LEU A 43 3.25 -1.72 -8.22
N VAL A 44 3.52 -1.48 -6.94
CA VAL A 44 4.83 -1.76 -6.32
C VAL A 44 4.90 -3.14 -5.65
N VAL A 45 4.27 -4.14 -6.26
CA VAL A 45 4.30 -5.56 -5.83
C VAL A 45 5.45 -6.29 -6.50
N TYR A 46 6.23 -7.06 -5.75
CA TYR A 46 7.24 -7.96 -6.29
C TYR A 46 6.54 -9.09 -7.06
N GLY A 47 6.90 -9.23 -8.34
CA GLY A 47 6.14 -9.98 -9.33
C GLY A 47 5.60 -9.12 -10.47
N ASN A 48 5.42 -7.80 -10.29
CA ASN A 48 5.13 -6.87 -11.39
C ASN A 48 6.40 -6.61 -12.21
N ALA A 49 6.86 -7.64 -12.89
CA ALA A 49 8.13 -7.65 -13.59
C ALA A 49 8.12 -6.72 -14.81
N ASN A 50 6.97 -6.56 -15.48
CA ASN A 50 6.85 -5.71 -16.65
C ASN A 50 6.69 -4.21 -16.30
N GLY A 51 6.32 -3.91 -15.04
CA GLY A 51 6.18 -2.56 -14.50
C GLY A 51 4.89 -1.83 -14.89
N ASP A 52 3.87 -2.53 -15.38
CA ASP A 52 2.55 -1.96 -15.64
C ASP A 52 1.64 -2.03 -14.41
N ASP A 53 0.35 -1.71 -14.56
CA ASP A 53 -0.62 -1.66 -13.46
C ASP A 53 -1.29 -3.02 -13.20
N TYR A 54 -0.85 -4.09 -13.88
CA TYR A 54 -1.43 -5.42 -13.81
C TYR A 54 -0.42 -6.43 -13.27
N LEU A 55 -0.90 -7.37 -12.46
CA LEU A 55 -0.14 -8.56 -12.11
C LEU A 55 -0.74 -9.74 -12.87
N ASP A 56 -0.12 -10.15 -13.97
CA ASP A 56 -0.68 -11.14 -14.88
C ASP A 56 0.37 -11.98 -15.65
N ASN A 57 -0.06 -12.64 -16.74
CA ASN A 57 0.82 -13.50 -17.54
C ASN A 57 1.88 -12.71 -18.34
N ASN A 58 1.72 -11.41 -18.52
CA ASN A 58 2.74 -10.55 -19.13
C ASN A 58 3.96 -10.43 -18.22
N ASP A 59 3.77 -10.43 -16.91
CA ASP A 59 4.86 -10.47 -15.94
C ASP A 59 5.61 -11.79 -15.97
N LEU A 60 4.90 -12.91 -16.04
CA LEU A 60 5.52 -14.24 -16.24
C LEU A 60 6.36 -14.27 -17.52
N THR A 61 5.84 -13.69 -18.59
CA THR A 61 6.55 -13.60 -19.87
C THR A 61 7.77 -12.70 -19.76
N TYR A 62 7.65 -11.57 -19.08
CA TYR A 62 8.76 -10.66 -18.85
C TYR A 62 9.87 -11.33 -18.04
N LEU A 63 9.51 -11.97 -16.93
CA LEU A 63 10.41 -12.68 -16.03
C LEU A 63 11.14 -13.81 -16.75
N GLN A 64 10.45 -14.63 -17.55
CA GLN A 64 11.09 -15.65 -18.38
C GLN A 64 12.08 -15.04 -19.38
N ASN A 65 11.74 -13.90 -19.97
CA ASN A 65 12.65 -13.18 -20.87
C ASN A 65 13.88 -12.61 -20.13
N VAL A 66 13.77 -12.26 -18.85
CA VAL A 66 14.92 -11.88 -18.02
C VAL A 66 15.85 -13.08 -17.84
N LEU A 67 15.30 -14.25 -17.49
CA LEU A 67 16.08 -15.49 -17.32
C LEU A 67 16.77 -15.93 -18.63
N ASP A 68 16.14 -15.68 -19.77
CA ASP A 68 16.69 -15.94 -21.11
C ASP A 68 17.72 -14.87 -21.56
N GLY A 69 17.92 -13.79 -20.80
CA GLY A 69 18.80 -12.67 -21.16
C GLY A 69 18.25 -11.75 -22.25
N LYS A 70 16.94 -11.76 -22.50
CA LYS A 70 16.25 -10.96 -23.51
C LYS A 70 15.71 -9.64 -22.96
N ASN A 71 15.31 -9.62 -21.68
CA ASN A 71 14.86 -8.44 -20.97
C ASN A 71 15.86 -8.03 -19.87
N LYS A 72 15.81 -6.77 -19.46
CA LYS A 72 16.63 -6.27 -18.35
C LYS A 72 15.96 -6.62 -17.03
N GLU A 73 16.72 -7.21 -16.12
CA GLU A 73 16.30 -7.43 -14.74
C GLU A 73 16.00 -6.11 -14.02
N ASN A 74 14.95 -6.11 -13.22
CA ASN A 74 14.59 -5.03 -12.30
C ASN A 74 14.23 -5.62 -10.93
N LYS A 75 14.08 -4.78 -9.91
CA LYS A 75 13.83 -5.24 -8.53
C LYS A 75 12.58 -6.10 -8.38
N PHE A 76 11.52 -5.85 -9.16
CA PHE A 76 10.26 -6.60 -9.08
C PHE A 76 10.34 -7.97 -9.77
N CYS A 77 11.47 -8.32 -10.40
CA CYS A 77 11.70 -9.67 -10.93
C CYS A 77 11.98 -10.70 -9.82
N ASP A 78 12.55 -10.28 -8.68
CA ASP A 78 12.78 -11.10 -7.47
C ASP A 78 11.47 -11.25 -6.68
N THR A 79 10.53 -12.01 -7.26
CA THR A 79 9.14 -12.16 -6.79
C THR A 79 9.08 -12.78 -5.39
N ASN A 80 9.97 -13.72 -5.07
CA ASN A 80 10.03 -14.35 -3.75
C ASN A 80 10.94 -13.59 -2.75
N CYS A 81 11.59 -12.51 -3.20
CA CYS A 81 12.49 -11.67 -2.41
C CYS A 81 13.63 -12.46 -1.73
N ASP A 82 14.15 -13.51 -2.38
CA ASP A 82 15.28 -14.31 -1.87
C ASP A 82 16.66 -13.73 -2.24
N GLY A 83 16.67 -12.63 -2.99
CA GLY A 83 17.85 -11.93 -3.48
C GLY A 83 18.38 -12.45 -4.81
N LYS A 84 17.65 -13.33 -5.52
CA LYS A 84 18.07 -13.91 -6.80
C LYS A 84 16.89 -14.05 -7.77
N THR A 85 16.95 -13.34 -8.89
CA THR A 85 16.04 -13.61 -10.01
C THR A 85 16.35 -14.96 -10.69
N ASN A 86 15.48 -15.95 -10.49
CA ASN A 86 15.61 -17.31 -10.99
C ASN A 86 14.24 -17.97 -11.27
N GLN A 87 14.21 -19.30 -11.51
CA GLN A 87 12.96 -20.00 -11.83
C GLN A 87 11.97 -20.06 -10.65
N GLU A 88 12.47 -19.97 -9.41
CA GLU A 88 11.64 -19.93 -8.21
C GLU A 88 10.73 -18.71 -8.19
N ASP A 89 11.17 -17.56 -8.74
CA ASP A 89 10.31 -16.37 -8.91
C ASP A 89 9.15 -16.61 -9.86
N VAL A 90 9.40 -17.35 -10.95
CA VAL A 90 8.36 -17.70 -11.93
C VAL A 90 7.31 -18.59 -11.28
N GLU A 91 7.74 -19.57 -10.46
CA GLU A 91 6.81 -20.43 -9.74
C GLU A 91 6.08 -19.68 -8.62
N TYR A 92 6.74 -18.74 -7.95
CA TYR A 92 6.12 -17.91 -6.92
C TYR A 92 5.08 -16.96 -7.51
N LEU A 93 5.38 -16.32 -8.64
CA LEU A 93 4.42 -15.47 -9.35
C LEU A 93 3.21 -16.26 -9.82
N LYS A 94 3.39 -17.49 -10.35
CA LYS A 94 2.25 -18.39 -10.65
C LYS A 94 1.41 -18.68 -9.40
N ALA A 95 2.04 -18.88 -8.24
CA ALA A 95 1.33 -19.11 -7.00
C ALA A 95 0.50 -17.88 -6.57
N ILE A 96 1.04 -16.67 -6.75
CA ILE A 96 0.32 -15.40 -6.52
C ILE A 96 -0.89 -15.31 -7.46
N LEU A 97 -0.68 -15.49 -8.78
CA LEU A 97 -1.76 -15.43 -9.78
C LEU A 97 -2.85 -16.50 -9.58
N ALA A 98 -2.48 -17.64 -8.98
CA ALA A 98 -3.40 -18.70 -8.62
C ALA A 98 -4.10 -18.48 -7.25
N GLY A 99 -3.73 -17.45 -6.49
CA GLY A 99 -4.25 -17.21 -5.13
C GLY A 99 -3.80 -18.26 -4.11
N THR A 100 -2.62 -18.86 -4.32
CA THR A 100 -2.07 -19.96 -3.48
C THR A 100 -0.74 -19.63 -2.81
N ALA A 101 -0.17 -18.44 -3.09
CA ALA A 101 1.00 -17.95 -2.38
C ALA A 101 0.71 -17.74 -0.89
N SER A 102 1.71 -17.94 -0.03
CA SER A 102 1.59 -17.73 1.42
C SER A 102 1.68 -16.26 1.82
N GLU A 103 2.37 -15.46 1.02
CA GLU A 103 2.54 -14.02 1.24
C GLU A 103 2.81 -13.30 -0.09
N ILE A 104 2.49 -12.01 -0.14
CA ILE A 104 2.78 -11.13 -1.27
C ILE A 104 3.78 -10.07 -0.79
N TYR A 105 4.90 -9.94 -1.48
CA TYR A 105 5.93 -8.94 -1.19
C TYR A 105 5.66 -7.64 -1.95
N TYR A 106 5.95 -6.50 -1.33
CA TYR A 106 5.80 -5.17 -1.91
C TYR A 106 6.86 -4.21 -1.39
N GLU A 107 7.10 -3.13 -2.12
CA GLU A 107 7.85 -2.00 -1.59
C GLU A 107 6.91 -1.10 -0.78
N ASN A 108 7.19 -0.96 0.51
CA ASN A 108 6.36 -0.15 1.40
C ASN A 108 6.67 1.35 1.28
N LEU A 109 5.88 2.17 1.95
CA LEU A 109 6.03 3.63 1.98
C LEU A 109 7.44 4.10 2.44
N ASN A 110 8.13 3.32 3.27
CA ASN A 110 9.46 3.63 3.75
C ASN A 110 10.58 3.21 2.76
N GLY A 111 10.24 2.58 1.64
CA GLY A 111 11.17 2.07 0.64
C GLY A 111 11.79 0.72 1.01
N ASN A 112 11.22 0.02 1.99
CA ASN A 112 11.65 -1.30 2.43
C ASN A 112 10.83 -2.39 1.75
N ILE A 113 11.43 -3.59 1.59
CA ILE A 113 10.68 -4.79 1.21
C ILE A 113 9.84 -5.21 2.42
N ALA A 114 8.53 -5.28 2.24
CA ALA A 114 7.59 -5.78 3.22
C ALA A 114 6.73 -6.88 2.59
N SER A 115 6.00 -7.65 3.41
CA SER A 115 5.09 -8.68 2.93
C SER A 115 3.75 -8.67 3.66
N VAL A 116 2.76 -9.28 3.01
CA VAL A 116 1.41 -9.48 3.56
C VAL A 116 1.03 -10.94 3.38
N ARG A 117 0.77 -11.63 4.51
CA ARG A 117 0.35 -13.03 4.52
C ARG A 117 -1.04 -13.19 3.90
N GLN A 118 -1.21 -14.27 3.16
CA GLN A 118 -2.44 -14.59 2.45
C GLN A 118 -3.13 -15.83 3.07
N PRO A 119 -4.47 -15.91 3.01
CA PRO A 119 -5.40 -14.86 2.58
C PRO A 119 -5.59 -13.78 3.67
N VAL A 120 -5.86 -12.53 3.25
CA VAL A 120 -6.25 -11.45 4.17
C VAL A 120 -7.76 -11.45 4.35
N ASN A 121 -8.25 -11.73 5.55
CA ASN A 121 -9.67 -11.81 5.86
C ASN A 121 -10.15 -10.67 6.78
N THR A 122 -9.24 -10.05 7.51
CA THR A 122 -9.57 -8.95 8.42
C THR A 122 -8.51 -7.85 8.38
N ILE A 123 -8.97 -6.61 8.19
CA ILE A 123 -8.11 -5.43 8.23
C ILE A 123 -8.54 -4.40 9.27
N GLY A 124 -7.54 -3.68 9.77
CA GLY A 124 -7.68 -2.43 10.49
C GLY A 124 -7.30 -1.23 9.61
N ALA A 125 -7.98 -0.09 9.78
CA ALA A 125 -7.62 1.16 9.11
C ALA A 125 -7.15 2.21 10.12
N ASP A 126 -5.94 2.73 9.97
CA ASP A 126 -5.46 3.89 10.72
C ASP A 126 -5.33 5.08 9.77
N TYR A 127 -6.05 6.17 10.05
CA TYR A 127 -6.13 7.45 9.33
C TYR A 127 -7.16 7.53 8.18
N TRP A 128 -7.84 8.69 8.07
CA TRP A 128 -8.97 8.89 7.15
C TRP A 128 -8.68 8.62 5.66
N PRO A 129 -7.57 9.08 5.06
CA PRO A 129 -7.23 8.77 3.67
C PRO A 129 -7.13 7.26 3.39
N ILE A 130 -6.68 6.47 4.37
CA ILE A 130 -6.62 5.01 4.26
C ILE A 130 -8.03 4.41 4.28
N MET A 131 -8.89 4.86 5.20
CA MET A 131 -10.31 4.48 5.21
C MET A 131 -10.98 4.77 3.86
N TYR A 132 -10.69 5.92 3.25
CA TYR A 132 -11.24 6.27 1.93
C TYR A 132 -10.69 5.37 0.81
N GLY A 133 -9.41 4.98 0.88
CA GLY A 133 -8.82 4.00 -0.03
C GLY A 133 -9.49 2.63 0.06
N ILE A 134 -9.72 2.14 1.29
CA ILE A 134 -10.44 0.88 1.56
C ILE A 134 -11.87 0.95 1.01
N MET A 135 -12.56 2.07 1.22
CA MET A 135 -13.89 2.28 0.64
C MET A 135 -13.88 2.35 -0.89
N ALA A 136 -12.86 2.98 -1.48
CA ALA A 136 -12.74 3.15 -2.92
C ALA A 136 -12.57 1.81 -3.65
N ILE A 137 -11.80 0.88 -3.09
CA ILE A 137 -11.64 -0.48 -3.65
C ILE A 137 -12.76 -1.43 -3.23
N GLY A 138 -13.65 -1.03 -2.32
CA GLY A 138 -14.76 -1.86 -1.85
C GLY A 138 -14.41 -2.86 -0.75
N ALA A 139 -13.19 -2.82 -0.18
CA ALA A 139 -12.69 -3.74 0.86
C ALA A 139 -13.30 -3.49 2.26
N THR A 140 -14.52 -2.95 2.31
CA THR A 140 -15.24 -2.64 3.55
C THR A 140 -15.84 -3.87 4.23
N ASP A 141 -15.98 -4.97 3.50
CA ASP A 141 -16.48 -6.26 3.98
C ASP A 141 -15.48 -7.00 4.89
N ILE A 142 -14.18 -6.70 4.76
CA ILE A 142 -13.12 -7.22 5.63
C ILE A 142 -12.60 -6.20 6.65
N LEU A 143 -13.12 -4.97 6.65
CA LEU A 143 -12.77 -3.93 7.62
C LEU A 143 -13.48 -4.19 8.97
N THR A 144 -12.70 -4.49 10.01
CA THR A 144 -13.25 -4.83 11.33
C THR A 144 -12.78 -3.91 12.45
N TRP A 145 -11.73 -3.12 12.22
CA TRP A 145 -11.23 -2.16 13.19
C TRP A 145 -10.79 -0.85 12.53
N THR A 146 -10.88 0.24 13.28
CA THR A 146 -10.33 1.52 12.87
C THR A 146 -9.67 2.24 14.05
N ASP A 147 -8.91 3.29 13.75
CA ASP A 147 -8.48 4.25 14.77
C ASP A 147 -9.68 5.03 15.37
N SER A 148 -9.41 5.72 16.47
CA SER A 148 -10.40 6.47 17.25
C SER A 148 -11.00 7.66 16.50
N GLY A 149 -10.23 8.35 15.68
CA GLY A 149 -10.70 9.43 14.81
C GLY A 149 -11.73 8.94 13.81
N ILE A 150 -11.40 7.87 13.06
CA ILE A 150 -12.36 7.24 12.14
C ILE A 150 -13.59 6.76 12.91
N TYR A 151 -13.38 5.95 13.96
CA TYR A 151 -14.45 5.31 14.73
C TYR A 151 -15.48 6.32 15.25
N ASN A 152 -15.01 7.42 15.84
CA ASN A 152 -15.87 8.47 16.38
C ASN A 152 -16.64 9.24 15.29
N SER A 153 -16.18 9.17 14.04
CA SER A 153 -16.82 9.81 12.89
C SER A 153 -17.78 8.91 12.10
N LEU A 154 -17.77 7.59 12.33
CA LEU A 154 -18.59 6.60 11.59
C LEU A 154 -20.10 6.91 11.59
N SER A 155 -20.62 7.45 12.71
CA SER A 155 -22.05 7.77 12.86
C SER A 155 -22.43 9.22 12.52
N THR A 156 -21.44 10.09 12.32
CA THR A 156 -21.67 11.54 12.19
C THR A 156 -21.23 12.11 10.85
N ASN A 157 -20.34 11.42 10.13
CA ASN A 157 -19.84 11.87 8.83
C ASN A 157 -20.59 11.18 7.69
N ASP A 158 -21.20 11.98 6.82
CA ASP A 158 -22.00 11.52 5.68
C ASP A 158 -21.22 10.66 4.68
N ILE A 159 -19.89 10.72 4.68
CA ILE A 159 -19.06 9.88 3.80
C ILE A 159 -19.25 8.39 4.10
N TYR A 160 -19.52 8.01 5.36
CA TYR A 160 -19.73 6.63 5.77
C TYR A 160 -21.20 6.19 5.66
N ARG A 161 -22.07 7.03 5.10
CA ARG A 161 -23.48 6.71 4.99
C ARG A 161 -23.69 5.50 4.07
N GLY A 162 -24.23 4.42 4.63
CA GLY A 162 -24.46 3.16 3.93
C GLY A 162 -23.39 2.09 4.19
N LEU A 163 -22.30 2.44 4.87
CA LEU A 163 -21.35 1.46 5.40
C LEU A 163 -22.00 0.68 6.56
N ASP A 164 -21.88 -0.65 6.55
CA ASP A 164 -22.20 -1.45 7.73
C ASP A 164 -21.09 -1.27 8.78
N THR A 165 -21.38 -0.49 9.80
CA THR A 165 -20.42 -0.20 10.89
C THR A 165 -20.65 -1.09 12.12
N SER A 166 -21.61 -2.03 12.07
CA SER A 166 -22.01 -2.84 13.23
C SER A 166 -20.90 -3.72 13.80
N ASN A 167 -19.96 -4.14 12.96
CA ASN A 167 -18.82 -4.97 13.32
C ASN A 167 -17.50 -4.21 13.45
N ILE A 168 -17.47 -2.90 13.15
CA ILE A 168 -16.26 -2.09 13.29
C ILE A 168 -16.01 -1.80 14.78
N ARG A 169 -14.76 -1.96 15.22
CA ARG A 169 -14.28 -1.70 16.58
C ARG A 169 -13.15 -0.66 16.56
N ASN A 170 -12.75 -0.18 17.73
CA ASN A 170 -11.74 0.88 17.88
C ASN A 170 -10.49 0.32 18.58
N PHE A 171 -9.33 0.37 17.92
CA PHE A 171 -8.05 -0.07 18.49
C PHE A 171 -7.23 1.06 19.13
N GLY A 172 -7.78 2.27 19.25
CA GLY A 172 -7.08 3.43 19.77
C GLY A 172 -6.52 4.31 18.66
N SER A 173 -5.29 4.78 18.81
CA SER A 173 -4.62 5.66 17.84
C SER A 173 -3.28 5.05 17.47
N GLY A 174 -3.00 4.90 16.18
CA GLY A 174 -1.69 4.54 15.67
C GLY A 174 -0.71 5.70 15.62
N PHE A 175 -1.13 6.94 15.91
CA PHE A 175 -0.25 8.10 15.79
C PHE A 175 0.93 8.07 16.78
N HIS A 176 2.14 8.16 16.24
CA HIS A 176 3.44 8.09 16.90
C HIS A 176 3.63 6.83 17.75
N GLU A 177 4.31 6.95 18.90
CA GLU A 177 4.55 5.89 19.88
C GLU A 177 3.37 5.68 20.85
N GLY A 178 2.26 6.40 20.67
CA GLY A 178 1.14 6.46 21.63
C GLY A 178 0.13 5.31 21.54
N TYR A 179 0.40 4.30 20.72
CA TYR A 179 -0.50 3.19 20.48
C TYR A 179 -0.51 2.18 21.64
N ASP A 180 -1.66 1.53 21.85
CA ASP A 180 -1.80 0.46 22.83
C ASP A 180 -1.51 -0.89 22.14
N PHE A 181 -0.29 -1.38 22.31
CA PHE A 181 0.16 -2.64 21.71
C PHE A 181 -0.65 -3.85 22.15
N GLU A 182 -1.05 -3.92 23.43
CA GLU A 182 -1.83 -5.05 23.93
C GLU A 182 -3.22 -5.04 23.30
N THR A 183 -3.83 -3.86 23.17
CA THR A 183 -5.10 -3.70 22.45
C THR A 183 -4.96 -4.10 20.98
N ILE A 184 -3.93 -3.63 20.28
CA ILE A 184 -3.66 -4.00 18.88
C ILE A 184 -3.51 -5.51 18.73
N MET A 185 -2.70 -6.15 19.57
CA MET A 185 -2.48 -7.59 19.49
C MET A 185 -3.76 -8.39 19.81
N SER A 186 -4.64 -7.86 20.67
CA SER A 186 -5.92 -8.50 20.99
C SER A 186 -6.94 -8.46 19.84
N THR A 187 -6.73 -7.62 18.81
CA THR A 187 -7.65 -7.49 17.68
C THR A 187 -7.71 -8.78 16.84
N ASN A 188 -6.62 -9.56 16.79
CA ASN A 188 -6.43 -10.70 15.89
C ASN A 188 -6.69 -10.36 14.42
N LEU A 189 -6.35 -9.13 14.01
CA LEU A 189 -6.36 -8.73 12.60
C LEU A 189 -5.31 -9.51 11.80
N ASP A 190 -5.57 -9.72 10.52
CA ASP A 190 -4.53 -10.20 9.60
C ASP A 190 -3.58 -9.06 9.24
N ALA A 191 -4.12 -7.84 9.04
CA ALA A 191 -3.32 -6.67 8.71
C ALA A 191 -3.90 -5.35 9.26
N ILE A 192 -3.04 -4.36 9.41
CA ILE A 192 -3.42 -2.96 9.62
C ILE A 192 -2.86 -2.14 8.45
N VAL A 193 -3.73 -1.39 7.77
CA VAL A 193 -3.32 -0.42 6.75
C VAL A 193 -3.04 0.91 7.45
N CYS A 194 -1.83 1.42 7.31
CA CYS A 194 -1.35 2.63 7.98
C CYS A 194 -0.35 3.41 7.11
N GLY A 195 0.09 4.56 7.60
CA GLY A 195 1.15 5.35 6.97
C GLY A 195 2.56 4.89 7.35
N SER A 196 3.53 5.78 7.22
CA SER A 196 4.96 5.50 7.41
C SER A 196 5.30 5.07 8.83
N GLU A 197 6.38 4.31 8.99
CA GLU A 197 6.89 3.89 10.31
C GLU A 197 7.41 5.06 11.16
N ASP A 198 7.66 6.23 10.55
CA ASP A 198 8.08 7.46 11.23
C ASP A 198 6.92 8.16 11.94
N ILE A 199 5.69 7.96 11.47
CA ILE A 199 4.50 8.65 11.98
C ILE A 199 3.52 7.68 12.64
N TYR A 200 3.36 6.48 12.10
CA TYR A 200 2.32 5.55 12.52
C TYR A 200 2.90 4.27 13.10
N PHE A 201 2.43 3.91 14.29
CA PHE A 201 2.84 2.74 15.05
C PHE A 201 4.36 2.65 15.17
N VAL A 202 5.00 3.74 15.59
CA VAL A 202 6.47 3.86 15.61
C VAL A 202 7.08 2.73 16.45
N GLY A 203 7.98 1.95 15.84
CA GLY A 203 8.65 0.81 16.48
C GLY A 203 7.74 -0.36 16.83
N ILE A 204 6.55 -0.48 16.22
CA ILE A 204 5.66 -1.62 16.51
C ILE A 204 6.24 -2.92 15.98
N GLU A 205 6.86 -2.91 14.80
CA GLU A 205 7.45 -4.09 14.18
C GLU A 205 8.57 -4.70 15.04
N ASP A 206 9.36 -3.86 15.72
CA ASP A 206 10.40 -4.30 16.66
C ASP A 206 9.84 -5.05 17.88
N LYS A 207 8.53 -4.91 18.14
CA LYS A 207 7.84 -5.58 19.25
C LYS A 207 7.15 -6.87 18.81
N PHE A 208 7.06 -7.13 17.51
CA PHE A 208 6.49 -8.36 17.01
C PHE A 208 7.41 -9.55 17.28
N SER A 209 6.78 -10.67 17.62
CA SER A 209 7.41 -11.98 17.70
C SER A 209 7.00 -12.82 16.50
N ASP A 210 7.61 -13.99 16.31
CA ASP A 210 7.16 -14.97 15.31
C ASP A 210 5.68 -15.39 15.52
N GLU A 211 5.12 -15.15 16.70
CA GLU A 211 3.72 -15.40 17.05
C GLU A 211 2.80 -14.20 16.82
N SER A 212 3.34 -13.01 16.55
CA SER A 212 2.59 -11.77 16.28
C SER A 212 2.16 -11.74 14.81
N LYS A 213 0.85 -11.90 14.58
CA LYS A 213 0.28 -12.21 13.24
C LYS A 213 -0.30 -11.02 12.48
N ILE A 214 -0.01 -9.79 12.89
CA ILE A 214 -0.58 -8.59 12.24
C ILE A 214 0.46 -8.02 11.28
N ASP A 215 0.15 -7.97 9.99
CA ASP A 215 0.99 -7.31 9.00
C ASP A 215 0.70 -5.80 8.95
N MET A 216 1.76 -4.99 8.96
CA MET A 216 1.64 -3.54 8.80
C MET A 216 1.74 -3.19 7.31
N ILE A 217 0.60 -2.87 6.70
CA ILE A 217 0.51 -2.43 5.30
C ILE A 217 0.74 -0.92 5.25
N ARG A 218 1.98 -0.51 4.96
CA ARG A 218 2.40 0.90 4.97
C ARG A 218 2.38 1.49 3.56
N LEU A 219 1.38 2.32 3.25
CA LEU A 219 1.14 2.83 1.89
C LEU A 219 0.92 4.36 1.82
N PRO A 220 1.30 5.02 0.70
CA PRO A 220 1.24 6.48 0.50
C PRO A 220 -0.16 7.08 0.28
N PHE A 221 -1.15 6.77 1.13
CA PHE A 221 -2.50 7.33 1.00
C PHE A 221 -2.60 8.85 1.26
N TRP A 222 -1.55 9.44 1.84
CA TRP A 222 -1.44 10.90 2.03
C TRP A 222 0.01 11.37 2.11
N GLU A 223 0.90 10.53 2.63
CA GLU A 223 2.35 10.73 2.63
C GLU A 223 2.91 10.42 1.25
N GLY A 224 3.96 11.12 0.83
CA GLY A 224 4.65 10.86 -0.44
C GLY A 224 3.89 11.30 -1.70
N GLY A 225 2.56 11.49 -1.63
CA GLY A 225 1.76 12.03 -2.72
C GLY A 225 1.39 11.04 -3.83
N ASP A 226 1.54 9.73 -3.61
CA ASP A 226 1.25 8.68 -4.60
C ASP A 226 0.06 7.81 -4.18
N VAL A 227 -1.11 8.45 -4.07
CA VAL A 227 -2.35 7.76 -3.68
C VAL A 227 -2.75 6.70 -4.70
N SER A 228 -2.46 6.92 -5.99
CA SER A 228 -2.73 5.95 -7.06
C SER A 228 -1.95 4.65 -6.89
N SER A 229 -0.67 4.73 -6.51
CA SER A 229 0.14 3.56 -6.15
C SER A 229 -0.40 2.86 -4.91
N ALA A 230 -0.79 3.62 -3.88
CA ALA A 230 -1.38 3.07 -2.65
C ALA A 230 -2.65 2.28 -2.92
N VAL A 231 -3.59 2.81 -3.71
CA VAL A 231 -4.86 2.17 -4.04
C VAL A 231 -4.66 0.86 -4.80
N ILE A 232 -3.85 0.88 -5.85
CA ILE A 232 -3.63 -0.32 -6.68
C ILE A 232 -2.85 -1.39 -5.93
N THR A 233 -1.81 -0.99 -5.19
CA THR A 233 -0.98 -1.91 -4.41
C THR A 233 -1.82 -2.55 -3.30
N LEU A 234 -2.64 -1.78 -2.57
CA LEU A 234 -3.53 -2.34 -1.55
C LEU A 234 -4.46 -3.40 -2.14
N ALA A 235 -5.07 -3.15 -3.29
CA ALA A 235 -5.99 -4.10 -3.90
C ALA A 235 -5.34 -5.44 -4.24
N TYR A 236 -4.12 -5.43 -4.78
CA TYR A 236 -3.36 -6.67 -5.05
C TYR A 236 -2.92 -7.38 -3.76
N LEU A 237 -2.51 -6.63 -2.73
CA LEU A 237 -2.15 -7.20 -1.42
C LEU A 237 -3.35 -7.88 -0.73
N LEU A 238 -4.57 -7.42 -0.99
CA LEU A 238 -5.80 -8.03 -0.45
C LEU A 238 -6.31 -9.22 -1.29
N GLY A 239 -5.73 -9.48 -2.46
CA GLY A 239 -5.94 -10.72 -3.22
C GLY A 239 -7.37 -10.96 -3.74
N ASN A 240 -8.21 -9.93 -3.84
CA ASN A 240 -9.60 -10.04 -4.30
C ASN A 240 -9.79 -9.35 -5.66
N SER A 241 -10.35 -10.09 -6.63
CA SER A 241 -10.55 -9.61 -8.00
C SER A 241 -11.46 -8.38 -8.10
N GLU A 242 -12.47 -8.26 -7.25
CA GLU A 242 -13.37 -7.09 -7.22
C GLU A 242 -12.60 -5.85 -6.73
N TYR A 243 -11.77 -6.00 -5.69
CA TYR A 243 -10.96 -4.88 -5.20
C TYR A 243 -9.96 -4.42 -6.27
N ILE A 244 -9.34 -5.37 -6.97
CA ILE A 244 -8.40 -5.08 -8.07
C ILE A 244 -9.11 -4.37 -9.21
N GLU A 245 -10.29 -4.84 -9.64
CA GLU A 245 -11.08 -4.17 -10.69
C GLU A 245 -11.44 -2.73 -10.30
N ASN A 246 -11.88 -2.52 -9.06
CA ASN A 246 -12.20 -1.18 -8.54
C ASN A 246 -10.95 -0.28 -8.45
N ALA A 247 -9.76 -0.83 -8.24
CA ALA A 247 -8.54 -0.03 -8.14
C ALA A 247 -8.02 0.46 -9.51
N GLN A 248 -8.29 -0.27 -10.60
CA GLN A 248 -7.80 0.04 -11.95
C GLN A 248 -8.39 1.33 -12.55
N VAL A 249 -9.47 1.88 -11.97
CA VAL A 249 -10.09 3.12 -12.47
C VAL A 249 -9.46 4.40 -11.93
N TYR A 250 -8.57 4.28 -10.93
CA TYR A 250 -7.81 5.37 -10.33
C TYR A 250 -6.43 5.49 -10.98
#